data_AF-A0A9D6STC4-F1
#
_entry.id   AF-A0A9D6STC4-F1
#
_cell.length_a   1.000
_cell.length_b   1.000
_cell.length_c   1.000
_cell.angle_alpha   90.00
_cell.angle_beta   90.00
_cell.angle_gamma   90.00
#
_symmetry.space_group_name_H-M   'P 1'
#
loop_
_entity.id
_entity.type
_entity.pdbx_description
1 polymer ?
#
loop_
_entity_poly.entity_id
_entity_poly.type
_entity_poly.pdbx_seq_one_letter_code
_entity_poly.pdbx_strand_id
1 'polypeptide(L)'
;MRFGGLRADRDIIQIDVPQSYGIVQFSRTLDMLKRHGWGRQSIFPHGGNQMTLAIVGGFGLGGCEAYPGVFGIFAGFADDTKVENGYLKLPDRPGIGFEAQNALYVVMRELAEHK
;
A
#
# COMPACT_ATOMS: atom_id res chain seq x y z
N MET A 1 -0.92 -16.35 17.68
CA MET A 1 -2.00 -16.56 16.68
C MET A 1 -1.42 -17.36 15.52
N ARG A 2 -2.02 -18.50 15.11
CA ARG A 2 -1.53 -19.34 13.99
C ARG A 2 -2.43 -19.16 12.76
N PHE A 3 -2.52 -17.93 12.23
CA PHE A 3 -3.33 -17.46 11.09
C PHE A 3 -4.01 -18.57 10.24
N GLY A 4 -5.06 -19.24 10.73
CA GLY A 4 -5.70 -20.36 9.99
C GLY A 4 -4.78 -21.48 9.47
N GLY A 5 -3.58 -21.67 10.02
CA GLY A 5 -2.60 -22.64 9.51
C GLY A 5 -1.73 -22.17 8.34
N LEU A 6 -1.67 -20.86 8.07
CA LEU A 6 -0.77 -20.28 7.06
C LEU A 6 0.71 -20.59 7.35
N ARG A 7 1.50 -20.67 6.28
CA ARG A 7 2.86 -21.19 6.24
C ARG A 7 3.80 -20.10 5.76
N ALA A 8 4.71 -19.70 6.63
CA ALA A 8 5.57 -18.54 6.43
C ALA A 8 6.57 -18.67 5.27
N ASP A 9 6.81 -19.90 4.79
CA ASP A 9 7.74 -20.19 3.69
C ASP A 9 7.12 -19.99 2.30
N ARG A 10 5.80 -19.83 2.18
CA ARG A 10 5.13 -19.78 0.87
C ARG A 10 3.81 -19.02 0.78
N ASP A 11 3.12 -18.81 1.89
CA ASP A 11 1.84 -18.11 1.87
C ASP A 11 2.05 -16.58 1.96
N ILE A 12 1.02 -15.81 1.60
CA ILE A 12 1.06 -14.34 1.53
C ILE A 12 0.12 -13.73 2.57
N ILE A 13 0.53 -12.61 3.17
CA ILE A 13 -0.25 -11.84 4.14
C ILE A 13 -0.70 -10.51 3.52
N GLN A 14 -2.01 -10.30 3.43
CA GLN A 14 -2.64 -9.14 2.76
C GLN A 14 -3.36 -8.20 3.72
N ILE A 15 -2.66 -7.72 4.74
CA ILE A 15 -3.25 -6.78 5.71
C ILE A 15 -3.40 -5.42 5.04
N ASP A 16 -4.63 -4.92 4.97
CA ASP A 16 -4.93 -3.56 4.54
C ASP A 16 -4.54 -2.56 5.65
N VAL A 17 -3.71 -1.58 5.30
CA VAL A 17 -3.18 -0.59 6.24
C VAL A 17 -4.26 0.39 6.73
N PRO A 18 -4.97 1.14 5.86
CA PRO A 18 -6.02 2.06 6.30
C PRO A 18 -7.18 1.38 7.03
N GLN A 19 -7.51 0.12 6.70
CA GLN A 19 -8.55 -0.65 7.38
C GLN A 19 -8.07 -1.33 8.67
N SER A 20 -6.78 -1.20 9.01
CA SER A 20 -6.17 -1.81 10.21
C SER A 20 -5.47 -0.79 11.11
N TYR A 21 -6.10 0.36 11.34
CA TYR A 21 -5.61 1.44 12.22
C TYR A 21 -4.32 2.13 11.74
N GLY A 22 -4.01 2.06 10.44
CA GLY A 22 -2.96 2.84 9.80
C GLY A 22 -1.52 2.37 10.06
N ILE A 23 -0.57 3.17 9.59
CA ILE A 23 0.86 2.81 9.51
C ILE A 23 1.49 2.42 10.85
N VAL A 24 1.10 3.10 11.94
CA VAL A 24 1.66 2.84 13.27
C VAL A 24 1.27 1.44 13.74
N GLN A 25 -0.01 1.07 13.58
CA GLN A 25 -0.44 -0.26 13.95
C GLN A 25 0.12 -1.31 13.00
N PHE A 26 0.21 -1.01 11.70
CA PHE A 26 0.83 -1.89 10.73
C PHE A 26 2.30 -2.22 11.09
N SER A 27 3.09 -1.23 11.54
CA SER A 27 4.46 -1.46 12.03
C SER A 27 4.51 -2.46 13.19
N ARG A 28 3.59 -2.36 14.16
CA ARG A 28 3.51 -3.32 15.28
C ARG A 28 3.14 -4.72 14.79
N THR A 29 2.29 -4.79 13.77
CA THR A 29 1.94 -6.06 13.11
C THR A 29 3.13 -6.67 12.38
N LEU A 30 3.96 -5.87 11.69
CA LEU A 30 5.20 -6.35 11.09
C LEU A 30 6.16 -6.94 12.14
N ASP A 31 6.31 -6.29 13.29
CA ASP A 31 7.13 -6.81 14.38
C ASP A 31 6.60 -8.13 14.94
N MET A 32 5.27 -8.24 15.05
CA MET A 32 4.62 -9.49 15.46
C MET A 32 4.85 -10.60 14.45
N LEU A 33 4.66 -10.33 13.15
CA LEU A 33 4.89 -11.28 12.06
C LEU A 33 6.34 -11.79 12.05
N LYS A 34 7.31 -10.89 12.20
CA LYS A 34 8.74 -11.24 12.29
C LYS A 34 9.02 -12.21 13.45
N ARG A 35 8.44 -11.97 14.64
CA ARG A 35 8.57 -12.90 15.79
C ARG A 35 7.95 -14.28 15.53
N HIS A 36 7.04 -14.38 14.57
CA HIS A 36 6.42 -15.63 14.14
C HIS A 36 7.06 -16.22 12.87
N GLY A 37 8.25 -15.76 12.48
CA GLY A 37 9.04 -16.33 11.38
C GLY A 37 8.62 -15.85 9.99
N TRP A 38 7.77 -14.83 9.89
CA TRP A 38 7.35 -14.27 8.60
C TRP A 38 8.37 -13.27 8.07
N GLY A 39 8.73 -13.43 6.80
CA GLY A 39 9.57 -12.47 6.09
C GLY A 39 8.77 -11.27 5.60
N ARG A 40 9.43 -10.11 5.40
CA ARG A 40 8.75 -8.95 4.80
C ARG A 40 8.33 -9.20 3.35
N GLN A 41 9.05 -10.08 2.66
CA GLN A 41 8.80 -10.47 1.27
C GLN A 41 7.50 -11.25 1.05
N SER A 42 6.88 -11.79 2.11
CA SER A 42 5.58 -12.48 2.04
C SER A 42 4.40 -11.55 2.37
N ILE A 43 4.64 -10.25 2.53
CA ILE A 43 3.62 -9.28 2.94
C ILE A 43 3.26 -8.42 1.72
N PHE A 44 1.98 -8.48 1.33
CA PHE A 44 1.44 -7.81 0.17
C PHE A 44 0.16 -7.07 0.56
N PRO A 45 0.24 -5.84 1.08
CA PRO A 45 -0.94 -5.14 1.56
C PRO A 45 -2.01 -4.97 0.48
N HIS A 46 -3.26 -5.17 0.89
CA HIS A 46 -4.45 -4.82 0.11
C HIS A 46 -4.58 -3.29 -0.02
N GLY A 47 -5.37 -2.81 -0.99
CA GLY A 47 -5.82 -1.42 -1.08
C GLY A 47 -5.39 -0.67 -2.34
N GLY A 48 -4.40 -1.16 -3.09
CA GLY A 48 -4.09 -0.74 -4.47
C GLY A 48 -4.05 0.77 -4.73
N ASN A 49 -3.39 1.52 -3.84
CA ASN A 49 -3.30 2.98 -3.89
C ASN A 49 -1.88 3.49 -3.52
N GLN A 50 -1.66 4.79 -3.68
CA GLN A 50 -0.37 5.45 -3.43
C GLN A 50 0.15 5.29 -2.00
N MET A 51 -0.72 5.29 -0.97
CA MET A 51 -0.29 5.04 0.41
C MET A 51 0.29 3.64 0.54
N THR A 52 -0.38 2.64 -0.04
CA THR A 52 0.09 1.26 -0.04
C THR A 52 1.45 1.13 -0.75
N LEU A 53 1.66 1.82 -1.88
CA LEU A 53 2.95 1.84 -2.57
C LEU A 53 4.08 2.41 -1.68
N ALA A 54 3.82 3.51 -0.97
CA ALA A 54 4.76 4.09 -0.01
C ALA A 54 5.06 3.15 1.16
N ILE A 55 4.07 2.42 1.67
CA ILE A 55 4.23 1.40 2.72
C ILE A 55 5.15 0.27 2.25
N VAL A 56 4.92 -0.24 1.04
CA VAL A 56 5.74 -1.31 0.46
C VAL A 56 7.19 -0.86 0.33
N GLY A 57 7.40 0.32 -0.23
CA GLY A 57 8.72 0.91 -0.40
C GLY A 57 9.44 1.19 0.92
N GLY A 58 8.77 1.84 1.87
CA GLY A 58 9.35 2.27 3.13
C GLY A 58 9.68 1.12 4.09
N PHE A 59 8.86 0.06 4.11
CA PHE A 59 9.13 -1.12 4.94
C PHE A 59 9.90 -2.22 4.21
N GLY A 60 10.06 -2.15 2.88
CA GLY A 60 10.70 -3.21 2.09
C GLY A 60 9.87 -4.49 2.09
N LEU A 61 8.59 -4.37 1.72
CA LEU A 61 7.65 -5.50 1.61
C LEU A 61 7.74 -6.18 0.24
N GLY A 62 7.00 -7.29 0.05
CA GLY A 62 7.04 -8.06 -1.19
C GLY A 62 6.35 -7.41 -2.38
N GLY A 63 5.35 -6.57 -2.14
CA GLY A 63 4.60 -5.87 -3.17
C GLY A 63 3.26 -5.39 -2.64
N CYS A 64 2.37 -4.98 -3.53
CA CYS A 64 0.98 -4.68 -3.19
C CYS A 64 0.04 -4.95 -4.36
N GLU A 65 -1.25 -4.96 -4.07
CA GLU A 65 -2.28 -4.98 -5.09
C GLU A 65 -2.27 -3.71 -5.94
N ALA A 66 -2.89 -3.80 -7.11
CA ALA A 66 -3.19 -2.69 -7.99
C ALA A 66 -4.52 -2.97 -8.69
N TYR A 67 -5.32 -1.93 -8.94
CA TYR A 67 -6.69 -2.09 -9.45
C TYR A 67 -6.94 -1.31 -10.74
N PRO A 68 -6.40 -1.74 -11.90
CA PRO A 68 -6.76 -1.12 -13.17
C PRO A 68 -8.25 -1.27 -13.46
N GLY A 69 -8.94 -0.16 -13.71
CA GLY A 69 -10.32 -0.16 -14.19
C GLY A 69 -11.42 -0.34 -13.13
N VAL A 70 -11.10 -0.38 -11.83
CA VAL A 70 -12.10 -0.45 -10.75
C VAL A 70 -11.79 0.57 -9.64
N PHE A 71 -12.79 0.88 -8.81
CA PHE A 71 -12.74 1.88 -7.72
C PHE A 71 -12.45 3.34 -8.13
N GLY A 72 -12.45 3.63 -9.43
CA GLY A 72 -12.41 4.99 -9.98
C GLY A 72 -11.18 5.77 -9.53
N ILE A 73 -11.37 7.04 -9.13
CA ILE A 73 -10.28 7.94 -8.74
C ILE A 73 -9.58 7.58 -7.42
N PHE A 74 -10.08 6.59 -6.66
CA PHE A 74 -9.49 6.18 -5.38
C PHE A 74 -8.52 4.99 -5.52
N ALA A 75 -8.45 4.38 -6.70
CA ALA A 75 -7.47 3.37 -7.03
C ALA A 75 -6.32 3.95 -7.86
N GLY A 76 -5.21 3.22 -7.88
CA GLY A 76 -4.07 3.51 -8.75
C GLY A 76 -3.01 4.40 -8.11
N PHE A 77 -2.17 4.94 -8.98
CA PHE A 77 -0.95 5.65 -8.62
C PHE A 77 -0.92 7.01 -9.35
N ALA A 78 0.23 7.69 -9.34
CA ALA A 78 0.39 8.93 -10.10
C ALA A 78 0.09 8.73 -11.59
N ASP A 79 -0.43 9.75 -12.27
CA ASP A 79 -0.87 9.70 -13.67
C ASP A 79 0.27 9.35 -14.65
N ASP A 80 1.52 9.67 -14.28
CA ASP A 80 2.72 9.38 -15.05
C ASP A 80 3.37 8.03 -14.71
N THR A 81 2.76 7.26 -13.80
CA THR A 81 3.26 5.96 -13.36
C THR A 81 3.22 4.95 -14.51
N LYS A 82 4.33 4.24 -14.71
CA LYS A 82 4.43 3.14 -15.67
C LYS A 82 4.78 1.85 -14.95
N VAL A 83 3.97 0.82 -15.17
CA VAL A 83 4.28 -0.55 -14.73
C VAL A 83 5.23 -1.17 -15.75
N GLU A 84 6.43 -1.51 -15.30
CA GLU A 84 7.46 -2.13 -16.12
C GLU A 84 7.83 -3.48 -15.51
N ASN A 85 7.57 -4.57 -16.25
CA ASN A 85 7.82 -5.94 -15.80
C ASN A 85 7.19 -6.29 -14.44
N GLY A 86 6.03 -5.71 -14.13
CA GLY A 86 5.31 -5.92 -12.86
C GLY A 86 5.80 -5.04 -11.70
N TYR A 87 6.71 -4.09 -11.95
CA TYR A 87 7.24 -3.20 -10.93
C TYR A 87 6.85 -1.74 -11.19
N LEU A 88 6.81 -0.98 -10.09
CA LEU A 88 6.69 0.46 -10.08
C LEU A 88 7.90 1.07 -9.40
N LYS A 89 8.39 2.18 -9.94
CA LYS A 89 9.38 3.00 -9.25
C LYS A 89 8.67 3.89 -8.22
N LEU A 90 9.19 3.93 -7.00
CA LEU A 90 8.73 4.88 -5.99
C LEU A 90 9.02 6.32 -6.47
N PRO A 91 8.06 7.24 -6.38
CA PRO A 91 8.29 8.62 -6.75
C PRO A 91 9.14 9.36 -5.71
N ASP A 92 9.97 10.30 -6.15
CA ASP A 92 10.72 11.21 -5.27
C ASP A 92 9.87 12.44 -4.84
N ARG A 93 8.55 12.33 -4.94
CA ARG A 93 7.61 13.41 -4.62
C ARG A 93 7.42 13.52 -3.10
N PRO A 94 7.22 14.72 -2.55
CA PRO A 94 6.91 14.87 -1.13
C PRO A 94 5.62 14.15 -0.72
N GLY A 95 5.61 13.62 0.51
CA GLY A 95 4.41 12.99 1.09
C GLY A 95 4.03 11.68 0.41
N ILE A 96 2.72 11.40 0.33
CA ILE A 96 2.18 10.21 -0.35
C ILE A 96 2.17 10.38 -1.88
N GLY A 97 2.20 11.63 -2.37
CA GLY A 97 2.20 11.95 -3.80
C GLY A 97 0.82 12.10 -4.45
N PHE A 98 -0.24 12.31 -3.65
CA PHE A 98 -1.61 12.45 -4.15
C PHE A 98 -1.76 13.52 -5.23
N GLU A 99 -0.97 14.59 -5.15
CA GLU A 99 -0.89 15.69 -6.12
C GLU A 99 -0.61 15.22 -7.56
N ALA A 100 0.02 14.06 -7.74
CA ALA A 100 0.36 13.51 -9.04
C ALA A 100 -0.74 12.61 -9.64
N GLN A 101 -1.85 12.40 -8.93
CA GLN A 101 -3.05 11.75 -9.45
C GLN A 101 -4.16 12.80 -9.60
N ASN A 102 -4.21 13.46 -10.77
CA ASN A 102 -4.88 14.75 -10.92
C ASN A 102 -6.35 14.70 -10.51
N ALA A 103 -7.08 13.67 -10.95
CA ALA A 103 -8.51 13.53 -10.66
C ALA A 103 -8.80 13.31 -9.17
N LEU A 104 -7.93 12.58 -8.46
CA LEU A 104 -8.05 12.38 -7.02
C LEU A 104 -7.76 13.69 -6.27
N TYR A 105 -6.67 14.37 -6.64
CA TYR A 105 -6.22 15.56 -5.93
C TYR A 105 -7.23 16.72 -6.01
N VAL A 106 -7.92 16.88 -7.14
CA VAL A 106 -9.00 17.87 -7.28
C VAL A 106 -10.05 17.69 -6.18
N VAL A 107 -10.55 16.46 -5.99
CA VAL A 107 -11.57 16.16 -4.97
C VAL A 107 -11.02 16.35 -3.55
N MET A 108 -9.76 15.96 -3.30
CA MET A 108 -9.13 16.17 -2.00
C MET A 108 -8.97 17.67 -1.65
N ARG A 109 -8.65 18.49 -2.64
CA ARG A 109 -8.53 19.94 -2.51
C ARG A 109 -9.88 20.58 -2.20
N GLU A 110 -10.91 20.25 -2.97
CA GLU A 110 -12.28 20.73 -2.74
C GLU A 110 -12.74 20.43 -1.30
N LEU A 111 -12.47 19.23 -0.80
CA LEU A 111 -12.82 18.84 0.57
C LEU A 111 -12.09 19.67 1.64
N ALA A 112 -10.81 19.98 1.43
CA ALA A 112 -9.99 20.67 2.41
C ALA A 112 -10.17 22.20 2.40
N GLU A 113 -10.48 22.78 1.25
CA GLU A 113 -10.64 24.22 1.05
C GLU A 113 -12.04 24.74 1.38
N HIS A 114 -13.00 23.85 1.61
CA HIS A 114 -14.33 24.20 2.12
C HIS A 114 -14.39 24.31 3.66
N LYS A 115 -13.27 24.71 4.30
CA LYS A 115 -13.21 25.08 5.72
C LYS A 115 -13.11 26.59 5.89
#